data_AF-A0A1F8L360-F1
#
_entry.id   AF-A0A1F8L360-F1
#
_cell.length_a   1.000
_cell.length_b   1.000
_cell.length_c   1.000
_cell.angle_alpha   90.00
_cell.angle_beta   90.00
_cell.angle_gamma   90.00
#
_symmetry.space_group_name_H-M   'P 1'
#
loop_
_entity.id
_entity.type
_entity.pdbx_description
1 polymer ?
#
loop_
_entity_poly.entity_id
_entity_poly.type
_entity_poly.pdbx_seq_one_letter_code
_entity_poly.pdbx_strand_id
1 'polypeptide(L)'
;MGSLYSNSLRIIKEGQPESGAYIASPNFPTYHYCWLRDGSFIAHAMDTAGEFASSEAFFRWVGRTIQKYGAKVENVCNHLEAGRPVGKDDVLHTRYTLDGSEVTVDNGWGNFQIDGYGSWLWALSEHVRLSGNTHLLKELCEPIQITLRYLELVWKLPNYDCWEEYPEYLHPYSLATAFAGFDSIASLVRTGQMDAGPVAVEELASQVKDFILKYAVYQGRVVKHVWPARARELPKPIIQSGVDASLIGIAVPYNVLPLDDPLMQATIQAVETHLHRPEGGVYRYKVDVYYGGGEWLLLTAWLGWYYAITGKIEKAESLRAWIETQADGDGRLAEQVSGHTLAPEHFEPWQKKWGPVASPLLWSHAMYIILVNAIQDHRS
;
A
#
# COMPACT_ATOMS: atom_id res chain seq x y z
N MET A 1 -2.62 13.44 -23.21
CA MET A 1 -2.90 12.18 -22.49
C MET A 1 -3.55 11.20 -23.46
N GLY A 2 -3.13 9.93 -23.43
CA GLY A 2 -3.65 8.87 -24.32
C GLY A 2 -5.03 8.35 -23.88
N SER A 3 -5.66 7.52 -24.72
CA SER A 3 -7.00 6.94 -24.45
C SER A 3 -7.06 6.12 -23.16
N LEU A 4 -6.00 5.39 -22.82
CA LEU A 4 -5.94 4.55 -21.60
C LEU A 4 -5.94 5.36 -20.31
N TYR A 5 -5.33 6.56 -20.31
CA TYR A 5 -5.32 7.45 -19.14
C TYR A 5 -6.74 7.91 -18.80
N SER A 6 -7.47 8.43 -19.79
CA SER A 6 -8.87 8.83 -19.63
C SER A 6 -9.78 7.66 -19.27
N ASN A 7 -9.53 6.47 -19.85
CA ASN A 7 -10.25 5.25 -19.48
C ASN A 7 -9.98 4.84 -18.03
N SER A 8 -8.75 4.97 -17.55
CA SER A 8 -8.39 4.65 -16.17
C SER A 8 -9.10 5.56 -15.17
N LEU A 9 -9.17 6.87 -15.44
CA LEU A 9 -9.96 7.81 -14.63
C LEU A 9 -11.44 7.45 -14.62
N ARG A 10 -12.01 7.12 -15.77
CA ARG A 10 -13.41 6.69 -15.88
C ARG A 10 -13.68 5.42 -15.06
N ILE A 11 -12.84 4.39 -15.20
CA ILE A 11 -12.98 3.11 -14.50
C ILE A 11 -12.88 3.31 -12.97
N ILE A 12 -11.97 4.15 -12.50
CA ILE A 12 -11.86 4.48 -11.07
C ILE A 12 -13.15 5.16 -10.57
N LYS A 13 -13.67 6.15 -11.31
CA LYS A 13 -14.93 6.83 -10.96
C LYS A 13 -16.13 5.89 -10.96
N GLU A 14 -16.22 4.97 -11.92
CA GLU A 14 -17.28 3.95 -11.97
C GLU A 14 -17.19 2.96 -10.78
N GLY A 15 -15.98 2.69 -10.28
CA GLY A 15 -15.75 1.87 -9.09
C GLY A 15 -15.85 2.63 -7.76
N GLN A 16 -16.24 3.91 -7.77
CA GLN A 16 -16.46 4.71 -6.57
C GLN A 16 -17.97 4.92 -6.34
N PRO A 17 -18.64 4.13 -5.48
CA PRO A 17 -20.00 4.43 -5.05
C PRO A 17 -20.12 5.78 -4.34
N GLU A 18 -21.36 6.25 -4.17
CA GLU A 18 -21.69 7.50 -3.46
C GLU A 18 -21.17 7.56 -2.02
N SER A 19 -20.90 6.41 -1.40
CA SER A 19 -20.31 6.36 -0.06
C SER A 19 -18.89 6.96 -0.01
N GLY A 20 -18.20 7.03 -1.14
CA GLY A 20 -16.83 7.51 -1.31
C GLY A 20 -15.77 6.41 -1.31
N ALA A 21 -16.13 5.17 -0.93
CA ALA A 21 -15.20 4.03 -0.96
C ALA A 21 -14.73 3.73 -2.39
N TYR A 22 -13.50 3.25 -2.57
CA TYR A 22 -13.08 2.63 -3.84
C TYR A 22 -13.17 1.12 -3.73
N ILE A 23 -13.94 0.49 -4.62
CA ILE A 23 -13.96 -0.99 -4.73
C ILE A 23 -12.61 -1.49 -5.28
N ALA A 24 -12.05 -2.56 -4.74
CA ALA A 24 -10.79 -3.10 -5.26
C ALA A 24 -10.97 -3.63 -6.69
N SER A 25 -11.98 -4.47 -6.93
CA SER A 25 -12.36 -4.93 -8.27
C SER A 25 -13.87 -5.23 -8.36
N PRO A 26 -14.61 -4.64 -9.31
CA PRO A 26 -16.06 -4.85 -9.44
C PRO A 26 -16.47 -6.18 -10.08
N ASN A 27 -15.54 -6.89 -10.71
CA ASN A 27 -15.80 -8.15 -11.42
C ASN A 27 -15.18 -9.37 -10.71
N PHE A 28 -14.75 -9.21 -9.46
CA PHE A 28 -14.11 -10.26 -8.69
C PHE A 28 -14.75 -10.30 -7.29
N PRO A 29 -15.71 -11.22 -7.02
CA PRO A 29 -16.54 -11.18 -5.81
C PRO A 29 -15.77 -11.06 -4.49
N THR A 30 -14.60 -11.71 -4.38
CA THR A 30 -13.74 -11.64 -3.19
C THR A 30 -13.15 -10.24 -2.96
N TYR A 31 -13.15 -9.37 -3.98
CA TYR A 31 -12.63 -8.00 -3.97
C TYR A 31 -13.73 -6.93 -4.02
N HIS A 32 -15.00 -7.30 -3.73
CA HIS A 32 -16.12 -6.35 -3.60
C HIS A 32 -16.08 -5.54 -2.29
N TYR A 33 -14.88 -5.15 -1.87
CA TYR A 33 -14.60 -4.44 -0.63
C TYR A 33 -13.64 -3.28 -0.92
N CYS A 34 -13.50 -2.40 0.06
CA CYS A 34 -12.52 -1.34 0.04
C CYS A 34 -11.40 -1.66 1.01
N TRP A 35 -10.16 -1.69 0.50
CA TRP A 35 -8.94 -1.72 1.29
C TRP A 35 -8.40 -0.30 1.37
N LEU A 36 -7.93 0.09 2.56
CA LEU A 36 -7.33 1.41 2.74
C LEU A 36 -6.02 1.54 1.92
N ARG A 37 -5.26 0.44 1.76
CA ARG A 37 -4.05 0.40 0.92
C ARG A 37 -4.36 0.79 -0.53
N ASP A 38 -5.20 0.01 -1.20
CA ASP A 38 -5.62 0.25 -2.58
C ASP A 38 -6.22 1.64 -2.72
N GLY A 39 -7.17 1.98 -1.84
CA GLY A 39 -7.87 3.27 -1.84
C GLY A 39 -6.93 4.47 -1.68
N SER A 40 -5.84 4.33 -0.93
CA SER A 40 -4.86 5.42 -0.74
C SER A 40 -4.06 5.70 -2.02
N PHE A 41 -3.62 4.66 -2.74
CA PHE A 41 -2.98 4.84 -4.04
C PHE A 41 -3.97 5.34 -5.10
N ILE A 42 -5.22 4.88 -5.07
CA ILE A 42 -6.28 5.37 -5.95
C ILE A 42 -6.56 6.86 -5.67
N ALA A 43 -6.71 7.25 -4.41
CA ALA A 43 -6.92 8.65 -4.02
C ALA A 43 -5.75 9.54 -4.46
N HIS A 44 -4.50 9.10 -4.24
CA HIS A 44 -3.32 9.83 -4.70
C HIS A 44 -3.29 9.97 -6.23
N ALA A 45 -3.62 8.91 -6.97
CA ALA A 45 -3.71 8.97 -8.43
C ALA A 45 -4.77 10.01 -8.88
N MET A 46 -5.94 10.01 -8.23
CA MET A 46 -7.00 10.99 -8.50
C MET A 46 -6.56 12.42 -8.16
N ASP A 47 -5.83 12.63 -7.06
CA ASP A 47 -5.25 13.93 -6.70
C ASP A 47 -4.28 14.43 -7.76
N THR A 48 -3.34 13.59 -8.21
CA THR A 48 -2.38 13.97 -9.26
C THR A 48 -3.04 14.24 -10.62
N ALA A 49 -4.25 13.71 -10.85
CA ALA A 49 -5.07 14.00 -12.03
C ALA A 49 -6.00 15.22 -11.84
N GLY A 50 -5.99 15.88 -10.68
CA GLY A 50 -6.84 17.03 -10.36
C GLY A 50 -8.29 16.65 -9.98
N GLU A 51 -8.57 15.38 -9.75
CA GLU A 51 -9.89 14.85 -9.38
C GLU A 51 -10.13 14.87 -7.85
N PHE A 52 -9.85 16.02 -7.22
CA PHE A 52 -9.85 16.18 -5.76
C PHE A 52 -11.17 15.80 -5.06
N ALA A 53 -12.30 15.98 -5.73
CA ALA A 53 -13.60 15.60 -5.16
C ALA A 53 -13.72 14.07 -4.97
N SER A 54 -13.11 13.28 -5.86
CA SER A 54 -13.11 11.82 -5.78
C SER A 54 -12.26 11.35 -4.59
N SER A 55 -11.03 11.86 -4.46
CA SER A 55 -10.13 11.50 -3.36
C SER A 55 -10.67 11.98 -2.00
N GLU A 56 -11.23 13.19 -1.93
CA GLU A 56 -11.85 13.74 -0.71
C GLU A 56 -13.02 12.88 -0.21
N ALA A 57 -13.84 12.34 -1.12
CA ALA A 57 -14.91 11.40 -0.78
C ALA A 57 -14.36 10.11 -0.14
N PHE A 58 -13.24 9.60 -0.64
CA PHE A 58 -12.55 8.45 -0.04
C PHE A 58 -12.00 8.77 1.35
N PHE A 59 -11.31 9.90 1.54
CA PHE A 59 -10.77 10.25 2.86
C PHE A 59 -11.87 10.40 3.91
N ARG A 60 -13.01 11.00 3.55
CA ARG A 60 -14.20 11.06 4.42
C ARG A 60 -14.78 9.68 4.71
N TRP A 61 -14.84 8.81 3.72
CA TRP A 61 -15.30 7.43 3.90
C TRP A 61 -14.43 6.68 4.91
N VAL A 62 -13.10 6.77 4.79
CA VAL A 62 -12.17 6.16 5.74
C VAL A 62 -12.35 6.78 7.12
N GLY A 63 -12.46 8.11 7.21
CA GLY A 63 -12.66 8.82 8.48
C GLY A 63 -13.88 8.32 9.26
N ARG A 64 -15.05 8.24 8.60
CA ARG A 64 -16.28 7.70 9.21
C ARG A 64 -16.12 6.24 9.63
N THR A 65 -15.42 5.44 8.82
CA THR A 65 -15.17 4.02 9.12
C THR A 65 -14.27 3.86 10.35
N ILE A 66 -13.19 4.63 10.44
CA ILE A 66 -12.28 4.61 11.59
C ILE A 66 -12.97 5.09 12.86
N GLN A 67 -13.76 6.17 12.80
CA GLN A 67 -14.56 6.64 13.93
C GLN A 67 -15.52 5.56 14.45
N LYS A 68 -16.23 4.87 13.54
CA LYS A 68 -17.17 3.79 13.89
C LYS A 68 -16.53 2.67 14.70
N TYR A 69 -15.24 2.38 14.46
CA TYR A 69 -14.50 1.30 15.11
C TYR A 69 -13.42 1.78 16.09
N GLY A 70 -13.37 3.07 16.42
CA GLY A 70 -12.34 3.67 17.27
C GLY A 70 -12.22 3.02 18.66
N ALA A 71 -13.32 2.52 19.22
CA ALA A 71 -13.31 1.81 20.51
C ALA A 71 -12.42 0.54 20.51
N LYS A 72 -12.15 -0.07 19.36
CA LYS A 72 -11.21 -1.19 19.25
C LYS A 72 -9.79 -0.80 19.60
N VAL A 73 -9.37 0.44 19.32
CA VAL A 73 -8.02 0.93 19.65
C VAL A 73 -7.78 0.92 21.16
N GLU A 74 -8.79 1.31 21.95
CA GLU A 74 -8.74 1.21 23.41
C GLU A 74 -8.71 -0.25 23.88
N ASN A 75 -9.44 -1.15 23.21
CA ASN A 75 -9.36 -2.59 23.52
C ASN A 75 -7.95 -3.14 23.27
N VAL A 76 -7.31 -2.78 22.15
CA VAL A 76 -5.91 -3.15 21.87
C VAL A 76 -4.99 -2.63 22.99
N CYS A 77 -5.13 -1.36 23.38
CA CYS A 77 -4.36 -0.77 24.48
C CYS A 77 -4.50 -1.59 25.77
N ASN A 78 -5.74 -1.87 26.17
CA ASN A 78 -6.07 -2.65 27.38
C ASN A 78 -5.52 -4.09 27.34
N HIS A 79 -5.45 -4.72 26.16
CA HIS A 79 -4.86 -6.05 26.00
C HIS A 79 -3.34 -5.99 26.19
N LEU A 80 -2.69 -5.03 25.51
CA LEU A 80 -1.24 -4.88 25.57
C LEU A 80 -0.75 -4.52 26.98
N GLU A 81 -1.40 -3.58 27.67
CA GLU A 81 -1.06 -3.19 29.04
C GLU A 81 -1.21 -4.35 30.04
N ALA A 82 -2.21 -5.21 29.83
CA ALA A 82 -2.44 -6.38 30.65
C ALA A 82 -1.58 -7.59 30.26
N GLY A 83 -0.71 -7.47 29.24
CA GLY A 83 0.08 -8.58 28.70
C GLY A 83 -0.77 -9.70 28.10
N ARG A 84 -2.00 -9.41 27.66
CA ARG A 84 -2.89 -10.36 26.98
C ARG A 84 -2.64 -10.35 25.48
N PRO A 85 -2.77 -11.50 24.79
CA PRO A 85 -2.73 -11.53 23.33
C PRO A 85 -3.80 -10.62 22.73
N VAL A 86 -3.46 -9.94 21.64
CA VAL A 86 -4.41 -9.21 20.79
C VAL A 86 -4.92 -10.18 19.73
N GLY A 87 -6.22 -10.45 19.73
CA GLY A 87 -6.88 -11.31 18.76
C GLY A 87 -7.22 -10.58 17.45
N LYS A 88 -7.57 -11.36 16.42
CA LYS A 88 -7.95 -10.82 15.10
C LYS A 88 -9.18 -9.89 15.12
N ASP A 89 -10.07 -10.07 16.10
CA ASP A 89 -11.30 -9.27 16.21
C ASP A 89 -11.10 -8.02 17.10
N ASP A 90 -9.97 -7.96 17.83
CA ASP A 90 -9.58 -6.82 18.67
C ASP A 90 -8.97 -5.69 17.84
N VAL A 91 -8.44 -5.99 16.66
CA VAL A 91 -7.78 -5.04 15.76
C VAL A 91 -8.74 -4.40 14.77
N LEU A 92 -8.31 -3.27 14.18
CA LEU A 92 -9.01 -2.70 13.03
C LEU A 92 -8.77 -3.58 11.78
N HIS A 93 -9.80 -3.77 10.96
CA HIS A 93 -9.79 -4.72 9.85
C HIS A 93 -8.97 -4.24 8.64
N THR A 94 -8.39 -5.17 7.87
CA THR A 94 -7.75 -4.89 6.57
C THR A 94 -8.68 -4.22 5.56
N ARG A 95 -9.92 -4.71 5.46
CA ARG A 95 -10.89 -4.32 4.45
C ARG A 95 -12.27 -4.13 5.06
N TYR A 96 -13.06 -3.28 4.41
CA TYR A 96 -14.43 -3.00 4.81
C TYR A 96 -15.35 -3.13 3.61
N THR A 97 -16.62 -3.42 3.86
CA THR A 97 -17.67 -3.24 2.86
C THR A 97 -17.71 -1.79 2.38
N LEU A 98 -18.34 -1.52 1.24
CA LEU A 98 -18.37 -0.18 0.66
C LEU A 98 -19.14 0.85 1.52
N ASP A 99 -19.97 0.39 2.47
CA ASP A 99 -20.64 1.20 3.49
C ASP A 99 -19.82 1.37 4.80
N GLY A 100 -18.59 0.82 4.85
CA GLY A 100 -17.71 0.94 6.02
C GLY A 100 -18.09 -0.01 7.15
N SER A 101 -18.55 -1.22 6.83
CA SER A 101 -18.82 -2.28 7.80
C SER A 101 -17.72 -3.35 7.75
N GLU A 102 -17.38 -3.88 8.92
CA GLU A 102 -16.42 -4.98 9.04
C GLU A 102 -16.95 -6.26 8.39
N VAL A 103 -16.06 -6.99 7.73
CA VAL A 103 -16.36 -8.31 7.17
C VAL A 103 -16.09 -9.36 8.24
N THR A 104 -17.14 -9.92 8.84
CA THR A 104 -17.04 -10.89 9.95
C THR A 104 -17.54 -12.30 9.59
N VAL A 105 -18.18 -12.46 8.42
CA VAL A 105 -18.84 -13.71 7.99
C VAL A 105 -17.83 -14.78 7.56
N ASP A 106 -16.65 -14.36 7.13
CA ASP A 106 -15.60 -15.27 6.66
C ASP A 106 -14.72 -15.63 7.86
N ASN A 107 -14.93 -16.81 8.46
CA ASN A 107 -14.20 -17.26 9.66
C ASN A 107 -12.66 -17.23 9.53
N GLY A 108 -12.13 -17.08 8.30
CA GLY A 108 -10.71 -16.94 8.00
C GLY A 108 -10.23 -15.53 7.61
N TRP A 109 -11.10 -14.55 7.35
CA TRP A 109 -10.68 -13.22 6.88
C TRP A 109 -10.79 -12.18 8.00
N GLY A 110 -9.73 -12.09 8.79
CA GLY A 110 -9.50 -11.10 9.83
C GLY A 110 -8.01 -10.74 9.81
N ASN A 111 -7.51 -10.37 8.63
CA ASN A 111 -6.10 -10.12 8.44
C ASN A 111 -5.75 -8.86 9.22
N PHE A 112 -5.01 -9.04 10.30
CA PHE A 112 -4.37 -7.92 10.95
C PHE A 112 -3.33 -7.39 9.97
N GLN A 113 -3.58 -6.23 9.39
CA GLN A 113 -2.66 -5.48 8.53
C GLN A 113 -2.68 -4.03 8.96
N ILE A 114 -1.48 -3.44 9.05
CA ILE A 114 -1.32 -2.05 9.47
C ILE A 114 -1.11 -1.11 8.29
N ASP A 115 -0.82 -1.66 7.12
CA ASP A 115 -0.22 -0.88 6.04
C ASP A 115 -1.20 0.09 5.37
N GLY A 116 -2.48 -0.27 5.30
CA GLY A 116 -3.53 0.61 4.81
C GLY A 116 -3.70 1.88 5.66
N TYR A 117 -3.52 1.77 6.98
CA TYR A 117 -3.67 2.89 7.91
C TYR A 117 -2.55 3.92 7.75
N GLY A 118 -1.30 3.45 7.63
CA GLY A 118 -0.16 4.32 7.34
C GLY A 118 -0.27 4.98 5.97
N SER A 119 -0.68 4.20 4.95
CA SER A 119 -0.90 4.70 3.59
C SER A 119 -2.00 5.76 3.54
N TRP A 120 -3.07 5.61 4.32
CA TRP A 120 -4.16 6.59 4.38
C TRP A 120 -3.70 7.93 4.94
N LEU A 121 -2.93 7.93 6.03
CA LEU A 121 -2.38 9.15 6.62
C LEU A 121 -1.43 9.88 5.65
N TRP A 122 -0.59 9.11 4.95
CA TRP A 122 0.28 9.65 3.90
C TRP A 122 -0.53 10.26 2.75
N ALA A 123 -1.48 9.50 2.18
CA ALA A 123 -2.27 9.97 1.04
C ALA A 123 -3.14 11.19 1.40
N LEU A 124 -3.70 11.25 2.60
CA LEU A 124 -4.44 12.42 3.09
C LEU A 124 -3.53 13.67 3.19
N SER A 125 -2.29 13.49 3.65
CA SER A 125 -1.34 14.59 3.74
C SER A 125 -0.94 15.10 2.35
N GLU A 126 -0.74 14.18 1.39
CA GLU A 126 -0.49 14.52 -0.01
C GLU A 126 -1.68 15.22 -0.66
N HIS A 127 -2.92 14.76 -0.37
CA HIS A 127 -4.13 15.44 -0.82
C HIS A 127 -4.15 16.90 -0.36
N VAL A 128 -3.92 17.15 0.93
CA VAL A 128 -3.90 18.52 1.48
C VAL A 128 -2.81 19.37 0.83
N ARG A 129 -1.64 18.78 0.56
CA ARG A 129 -0.54 19.45 -0.15
C ARG A 129 -0.92 19.83 -1.57
N LEU A 130 -1.60 18.96 -2.31
CA LEU A 130 -1.98 19.15 -3.71
C LEU A 130 -3.22 20.04 -3.88
N SER A 131 -4.24 19.85 -3.05
CA SER A 131 -5.52 20.56 -3.15
C SER A 131 -5.56 21.87 -2.36
N GLY A 132 -4.69 22.03 -1.36
CA GLY A 132 -4.74 23.12 -0.39
C GLY A 132 -5.89 23.03 0.60
N ASN A 133 -6.67 21.93 0.60
CA ASN A 133 -7.86 21.77 1.44
C ASN A 133 -7.52 21.42 2.90
N THR A 134 -7.01 22.41 3.64
CA THR A 134 -6.71 22.25 5.08
C THR A 134 -7.96 22.08 5.96
N HIS A 135 -9.15 22.37 5.44
CA HIS A 135 -10.40 22.17 6.19
C HIS A 135 -10.66 20.67 6.44
N LEU A 136 -10.27 19.81 5.49
CA LEU A 136 -10.42 18.36 5.62
C LEU A 136 -9.66 17.80 6.83
N LEU A 137 -8.51 18.38 7.19
CA LEU A 137 -7.77 17.98 8.41
C LEU A 137 -8.56 18.25 9.69
N LYS A 138 -9.35 19.33 9.73
CA LYS A 138 -10.21 19.65 10.88
C LYS A 138 -11.39 18.69 10.96
N GLU A 139 -11.99 18.37 9.81
CA GLU A 139 -13.06 17.37 9.71
C GLU A 139 -12.59 15.99 10.17
N LEU A 140 -11.37 15.61 9.78
CA LEU A 140 -10.80 14.29 10.03
C LEU A 140 -9.87 14.22 11.25
N CYS A 141 -9.86 15.24 12.11
CA CYS A 141 -8.93 15.32 13.24
C CYS A 141 -9.02 14.09 14.16
N GLU A 142 -10.23 13.73 14.58
CA GLU A 142 -10.47 12.55 15.43
C GLU A 142 -10.05 11.24 14.75
N PRO A 143 -10.49 10.87 13.54
CA PRO A 143 -10.04 9.63 12.89
C PRO A 143 -8.54 9.60 12.63
N ILE A 144 -7.89 10.74 12.36
CA ILE A 144 -6.42 10.81 12.26
C ILE A 144 -5.80 10.41 13.60
N GLN A 145 -6.24 11.01 14.71
CA GLN A 145 -5.71 10.71 16.05
C GLN A 145 -5.94 9.25 16.47
N ILE A 146 -7.12 8.69 16.16
CA ILE A 146 -7.42 7.25 16.37
C ILE A 146 -6.42 6.38 15.59
N THR A 147 -6.14 6.74 14.33
CA THR A 147 -5.23 5.99 13.47
C THR A 147 -3.78 6.06 13.97
N LEU A 148 -3.33 7.24 14.39
CA LEU A 148 -2.00 7.44 14.97
C LEU A 148 -1.83 6.61 16.24
N ARG A 149 -2.83 6.64 17.13
CA ARG A 149 -2.82 5.85 18.36
C ARG A 149 -2.83 4.35 18.07
N TYR A 150 -3.61 3.92 17.09
CA TYR A 150 -3.61 2.53 16.65
C TYR A 150 -2.22 2.10 16.17
N LEU A 151 -1.64 2.82 15.21
CA LEU A 151 -0.30 2.51 14.69
C LEU A 151 0.77 2.51 15.78
N GLU A 152 0.73 3.46 16.72
CA GLU A 152 1.65 3.53 17.87
C GLU A 152 1.65 2.22 18.67
N LEU A 153 0.46 1.67 18.93
CA LEU A 153 0.28 0.44 19.69
C LEU A 153 0.75 -0.79 18.92
N VAL A 154 0.52 -0.84 17.60
CA VAL A 154 0.57 -2.09 16.85
C VAL A 154 1.74 -2.24 15.88
N TRP A 155 2.52 -1.19 15.57
CA TRP A 155 3.54 -1.27 14.51
C TRP A 155 4.64 -2.33 14.75
N LYS A 156 4.86 -2.72 16.02
CA LYS A 156 5.80 -3.78 16.41
C LYS A 156 5.17 -5.18 16.46
N LEU A 157 3.86 -5.31 16.26
CA LEU A 157 3.17 -6.59 16.32
C LEU A 157 3.25 -7.32 14.96
N PRO A 158 3.50 -8.65 14.96
CA PRO A 158 3.44 -9.46 13.75
C PRO A 158 2.07 -9.36 13.09
N ASN A 159 2.08 -9.11 11.79
CA ASN A 159 0.88 -8.87 10.98
C ASN A 159 1.06 -9.49 9.60
N TYR A 160 -0.02 -9.61 8.84
CA TYR A 160 0.08 -10.05 7.44
C TYR A 160 0.79 -8.99 6.60
N ASP A 161 1.54 -9.40 5.59
CA ASP A 161 2.09 -8.46 4.59
C ASP A 161 0.99 -7.90 3.69
N CYS A 162 1.34 -6.98 2.77
CA CYS A 162 0.40 -6.43 1.79
C CYS A 162 -0.20 -7.47 0.81
N TRP A 163 0.34 -8.69 0.81
CA TRP A 163 -0.11 -9.82 0.01
C TRP A 163 -1.04 -10.75 0.79
N GLU A 164 -1.32 -10.41 2.04
CA GLU A 164 -2.15 -11.17 2.97
C GLU A 164 -1.49 -12.51 3.36
N GLU A 165 -0.16 -12.51 3.44
CA GLU A 165 0.68 -13.67 3.75
C GLU A 165 1.53 -13.44 5.01
N TYR A 166 2.03 -14.55 5.59
CA TYR A 166 3.04 -14.57 6.66
C TYR A 166 2.75 -13.69 7.91
N PRO A 167 1.64 -13.94 8.64
CA PRO A 167 1.25 -13.17 9.82
C PRO A 167 2.23 -13.25 11.00
N GLU A 168 3.16 -14.21 10.98
CA GLU A 168 4.14 -14.42 12.04
C GLU A 168 5.37 -13.49 11.96
N TYR A 169 5.48 -12.68 10.90
CA TYR A 169 6.61 -11.79 10.65
C TYR A 169 6.26 -10.31 10.77
N LEU A 170 7.30 -9.48 10.79
CA LEU A 170 7.23 -8.06 10.49
C LEU A 170 7.71 -7.83 9.06
N HIS A 171 7.07 -6.90 8.37
CA HIS A 171 7.29 -6.63 6.95
C HIS A 171 7.80 -5.21 6.77
N PRO A 172 9.00 -4.99 6.20
CA PRO A 172 9.54 -3.65 6.03
C PRO A 172 8.67 -2.74 5.18
N TYR A 173 7.88 -3.28 4.24
CA TYR A 173 6.83 -2.54 3.55
C TYR A 173 5.79 -1.97 4.53
N SER A 174 5.18 -2.82 5.37
CA SER A 174 4.18 -2.39 6.36
C SER A 174 4.78 -1.37 7.34
N LEU A 175 6.03 -1.57 7.77
CA LEU A 175 6.75 -0.60 8.61
C LEU A 175 6.97 0.74 7.89
N ALA A 176 7.31 0.74 6.60
CA ALA A 176 7.47 1.97 5.82
C ALA A 176 6.17 2.77 5.71
N THR A 177 5.03 2.10 5.60
CA THR A 177 3.73 2.80 5.62
C THR A 177 3.47 3.47 6.98
N ALA A 178 3.80 2.80 8.09
CA ALA A 178 3.65 3.36 9.43
C ALA A 178 4.58 4.56 9.63
N PHE A 179 5.85 4.44 9.18
CA PHE A 179 6.78 5.56 9.11
C PHE A 179 6.18 6.74 8.35
N ALA A 180 5.69 6.53 7.13
CA ALA A 180 5.15 7.59 6.30
C ALA A 180 3.90 8.23 6.93
N GLY A 181 3.03 7.44 7.56
CA GLY A 181 1.89 7.97 8.29
C GLY A 181 2.31 8.91 9.42
N PHE A 182 3.29 8.51 10.24
CA PHE A 182 3.82 9.37 11.30
C PHE A 182 4.55 10.60 10.75
N ASP A 183 5.43 10.43 9.77
CA ASP A 183 6.25 11.51 9.20
C ASP A 183 5.41 12.56 8.47
N SER A 184 4.39 12.12 7.73
CA SER A 184 3.49 13.03 7.01
C SER A 184 2.66 13.88 7.97
N ILE A 185 2.12 13.28 9.04
CA ILE A 185 1.41 14.04 10.08
C ILE A 185 2.36 14.93 10.87
N ALA A 186 3.58 14.47 11.18
CA ALA A 186 4.59 15.29 11.83
C ALA A 186 4.90 16.57 11.02
N SER A 187 4.96 16.46 9.69
CA SER A 187 5.11 17.61 8.80
C SER A 187 3.95 18.61 8.97
N LEU A 188 2.70 18.14 8.99
CA LEU A 188 1.51 18.98 9.18
C LEU A 188 1.43 19.61 10.58
N VAL A 189 1.95 18.94 11.61
CA VAL A 189 2.07 19.50 12.97
C VAL A 189 3.12 20.61 13.01
N ARG A 190 4.30 20.41 12.40
CA ARG A 190 5.35 21.44 12.34
C ARG A 190 4.91 22.71 11.63
N THR A 191 4.09 22.59 10.58
CA THR A 191 3.52 23.73 9.86
C THR A 191 2.30 24.36 10.53
N GLY A 192 1.85 23.81 11.68
CA GLY A 192 0.71 24.30 12.44
C GLY A 192 -0.64 24.05 11.78
N GLN A 193 -0.73 23.10 10.83
CA GLN A 193 -1.96 22.78 10.11
C GLN A 193 -2.91 21.89 10.91
N MET A 194 -2.39 21.10 11.85
CA MET A 194 -3.20 20.24 12.73
C MET A 194 -2.49 19.90 14.05
N ASP A 195 -3.23 19.29 14.97
CA ASP A 195 -2.74 18.73 16.23
C ASP A 195 -2.86 17.19 16.17
N ALA A 196 -1.74 16.49 16.40
CA ALA A 196 -1.68 15.02 16.46
C ALA A 196 -2.18 14.44 17.79
N GLY A 197 -2.57 15.29 18.74
CA GLY A 197 -3.00 14.88 20.07
C GLY A 197 -1.81 14.36 20.89
N PRO A 198 -1.99 13.32 21.72
CA PRO A 198 -0.94 12.84 22.62
C PRO A 198 0.17 12.03 21.92
N VAL A 199 0.00 11.68 20.64
CA VAL A 199 0.92 10.79 19.94
C VAL A 199 2.17 11.56 19.50
N ALA A 200 3.35 11.09 19.93
CA ALA A 200 4.64 11.69 19.59
C ALA A 200 5.09 11.28 18.17
N VAL A 201 4.44 11.86 17.15
CA VAL A 201 4.61 11.45 15.74
C VAL A 201 6.05 11.54 15.22
N GLU A 202 6.82 12.58 15.58
CA GLU A 202 8.22 12.72 15.15
C GLU A 202 9.12 11.61 15.71
N GLU A 203 8.97 11.34 17.00
CA GLU A 203 9.71 10.29 17.70
C GLU A 203 9.34 8.91 17.17
N LEU A 204 8.05 8.64 16.92
CA LEU A 204 7.60 7.38 16.34
C LEU A 204 8.11 7.17 14.91
N ALA A 205 8.11 8.21 14.06
CA ALA A 205 8.71 8.14 12.74
C ALA A 205 10.21 7.77 12.84
N SER A 206 10.97 8.44 13.72
CA SER A 206 12.39 8.12 13.94
C SER A 206 12.58 6.67 14.40
N GLN A 207 11.79 6.21 15.37
CA GLN A 207 11.87 4.85 15.90
C GLN A 207 11.59 3.78 14.84
N VAL A 208 10.58 3.97 13.99
CA VAL A 208 10.25 3.01 12.93
C VAL A 208 11.36 2.97 11.88
N LYS A 209 11.89 4.14 11.47
CA LYS A 209 13.02 4.22 10.55
C LYS A 209 14.26 3.52 11.11
N ASP A 210 14.64 3.82 12.35
CA ASP A 210 15.78 3.18 13.01
C ASP A 210 15.59 1.67 13.14
N PHE A 211 14.36 1.21 13.41
CA PHE A 211 14.03 -0.21 13.43
C PHE A 211 14.28 -0.87 12.07
N ILE A 212 13.80 -0.27 10.97
CA ILE A 212 14.02 -0.79 9.61
C ILE A 212 15.52 -0.88 9.33
N LEU A 213 16.28 0.21 9.55
CA LEU A 213 17.72 0.25 9.27
C LEU A 213 18.51 -0.77 10.09
N LYS A 214 18.09 -1.00 11.33
CA LYS A 214 18.79 -1.90 12.25
C LYS A 214 18.44 -3.37 12.05
N TYR A 215 17.19 -3.69 11.73
CA TYR A 215 16.67 -5.06 11.79
C TYR A 215 16.14 -5.62 10.45
N ALA A 216 15.94 -4.77 9.45
CA ALA A 216 15.44 -5.16 8.13
C ALA A 216 16.51 -5.11 7.02
N VAL A 217 17.77 -4.85 7.36
CA VAL A 217 18.87 -4.78 6.39
C VAL A 217 19.74 -6.04 6.48
N TYR A 218 20.02 -6.64 5.33
CA TYR A 218 20.96 -7.76 5.21
C TYR A 218 21.72 -7.65 3.88
N GLN A 219 23.05 -7.83 3.92
CA GLN A 219 23.93 -7.72 2.74
C GLN A 219 23.73 -6.42 1.96
N GLY A 220 23.56 -5.30 2.65
CA GLY A 220 23.47 -3.97 2.03
C GLY A 220 22.14 -3.67 1.33
N ARG A 221 21.08 -4.46 1.57
CA ARG A 221 19.73 -4.20 1.05
C ARG A 221 18.64 -4.52 2.08
N VAL A 222 17.44 -4.02 1.84
CA VAL A 222 16.26 -4.35 2.66
C VAL A 222 15.78 -5.78 2.33
N VAL A 223 15.39 -6.55 3.34
CA VAL A 223 14.83 -7.91 3.19
C VAL A 223 13.30 -7.88 3.18
N LYS A 224 12.66 -8.96 2.69
CA LYS A 224 11.19 -9.07 2.69
C LYS A 224 10.61 -9.22 4.10
N HIS A 225 11.21 -10.06 4.95
CA HIS A 225 10.67 -10.37 6.29
C HIS A 225 11.68 -10.14 7.42
N VAL A 226 11.16 -9.81 8.59
CA VAL A 226 11.89 -9.68 9.86
C VAL A 226 11.22 -10.57 10.90
N TRP A 227 12.01 -11.36 11.63
CA TRP A 227 11.52 -12.06 12.81
C TRP A 227 11.19 -11.02 13.90
N PRO A 228 9.98 -11.05 14.50
CA PRO A 228 9.67 -10.20 15.64
C PRO A 228 10.56 -10.57 16.84
N ALA A 229 10.66 -9.65 17.81
CA ALA A 229 11.32 -9.93 19.07
C ALA A 229 10.63 -11.10 19.81
N ARG A 230 11.40 -12.02 20.40
CA ARG A 230 10.87 -13.16 21.16
C ARG A 230 11.67 -13.36 22.44
N ALA A 231 11.02 -13.21 23.60
CA ALA A 231 11.65 -13.33 24.93
C ALA A 231 12.92 -12.48 25.06
N ARG A 232 14.11 -13.11 25.03
CA ARG A 232 15.41 -12.41 25.12
C ARG A 232 16.08 -12.17 23.76
N GLU A 233 15.45 -12.58 22.66
CA GLU A 233 15.95 -12.38 21.30
C GLU A 233 15.44 -11.07 20.70
N LEU A 234 16.37 -10.26 20.21
CA LEU A 234 16.07 -9.07 19.41
C LEU A 234 15.52 -9.47 18.03
N PRO A 235 14.78 -8.57 17.36
CA PRO A 235 14.40 -8.75 15.96
C PRO A 235 15.61 -9.02 15.07
N LYS A 236 15.40 -9.78 13.99
CA LYS A 236 16.47 -10.11 13.03
C LYS A 236 15.92 -10.36 11.63
N PRO A 237 16.67 -10.03 10.57
CA PRO A 237 16.21 -10.26 9.20
C PRO A 237 16.06 -11.75 8.89
N ILE A 238 15.07 -12.10 8.08
CA ILE A 238 14.91 -13.46 7.55
C ILE A 238 15.68 -13.55 6.24
N ILE A 239 16.89 -14.09 6.31
CA ILE A 239 17.83 -14.12 5.18
C ILE A 239 17.24 -14.84 3.95
N GLN A 240 16.46 -15.90 4.17
CA GLN A 240 15.86 -16.72 3.12
C GLN A 240 14.62 -16.07 2.47
N SER A 241 14.09 -14.98 3.03
CA SER A 241 12.88 -14.32 2.51
C SER A 241 13.09 -13.60 1.19
N GLY A 242 14.34 -13.39 0.77
CA GLY A 242 14.68 -12.79 -0.53
C GLY A 242 14.40 -11.29 -0.58
N VAL A 243 13.82 -10.85 -1.70
CA VAL A 243 13.38 -9.47 -1.97
C VAL A 243 11.93 -9.54 -2.43
N ASP A 244 11.18 -8.47 -2.17
CA ASP A 244 9.79 -8.29 -2.58
C ASP A 244 9.66 -6.96 -3.31
N ALA A 245 8.84 -6.91 -4.36
CA ALA A 245 8.66 -5.69 -5.15
C ALA A 245 8.01 -4.55 -4.36
N SER A 246 7.24 -4.86 -3.31
CA SER A 246 6.69 -3.84 -2.39
C SER A 246 7.78 -3.02 -1.70
N LEU A 247 9.03 -3.52 -1.63
CA LEU A 247 10.16 -2.78 -1.04
C LEU A 247 10.55 -1.53 -1.84
N ILE A 248 10.05 -1.34 -3.08
CA ILE A 248 10.12 -0.04 -3.76
C ILE A 248 9.47 1.06 -2.89
N GLY A 249 8.41 0.68 -2.16
CA GLY A 249 7.70 1.48 -1.16
C GLY A 249 8.59 2.12 -0.11
N ILE A 250 9.72 1.50 0.27
CA ILE A 250 10.67 2.07 1.24
C ILE A 250 11.15 3.46 0.80
N ALA A 251 11.34 3.67 -0.51
CA ALA A 251 11.73 4.95 -1.08
C ALA A 251 10.52 5.76 -1.54
N VAL A 252 9.71 5.20 -2.44
CA VAL A 252 8.59 5.92 -3.06
C VAL A 252 7.29 5.16 -2.82
N PRO A 253 6.26 5.78 -2.23
CA PRO A 253 6.22 7.19 -1.80
C PRO A 253 6.72 7.46 -0.37
N TYR A 254 7.05 6.43 0.40
CA TYR A 254 7.13 6.57 1.86
C TYR A 254 8.41 7.23 2.40
N ASN A 255 9.42 7.43 1.56
CA ASN A 255 10.62 8.22 1.86
C ASN A 255 11.33 7.83 3.18
N VAL A 256 11.31 6.55 3.55
CA VAL A 256 12.10 6.03 4.68
C VAL A 256 13.58 6.24 4.38
N LEU A 257 13.98 5.88 3.15
CA LEU A 257 15.30 6.09 2.58
C LEU A 257 15.23 7.05 1.38
N PRO A 258 16.20 7.96 1.23
CA PRO A 258 16.36 8.74 0.01
C PRO A 258 16.49 7.85 -1.23
N LEU A 259 16.06 8.37 -2.39
CA LEU A 259 16.10 7.65 -3.67
C LEU A 259 17.51 7.26 -4.11
N ASP A 260 18.52 8.06 -3.73
CA ASP A 260 19.93 7.84 -4.06
C ASP A 260 20.71 7.10 -2.96
N ASP A 261 20.04 6.69 -1.88
CA ASP A 261 20.66 5.94 -0.80
C ASP A 261 21.23 4.60 -1.32
N PRO A 262 22.49 4.24 -1.00
CA PRO A 262 23.09 2.99 -1.45
C PRO A 262 22.30 1.73 -1.08
N LEU A 263 21.66 1.70 0.10
CA LEU A 263 20.80 0.59 0.51
C LEU A 263 19.57 0.49 -0.37
N MET A 264 19.00 1.63 -0.76
CA MET A 264 17.83 1.66 -1.64
C MET A 264 18.21 1.28 -3.07
N GLN A 265 19.33 1.76 -3.58
CA GLN A 265 19.85 1.37 -4.90
C GLN A 265 20.11 -0.15 -4.98
N ALA A 266 20.72 -0.74 -3.96
CA ALA A 266 20.92 -2.19 -3.88
C ALA A 266 19.60 -2.96 -3.78
N THR A 267 18.60 -2.40 -3.09
CA THR A 267 17.25 -2.99 -2.99
C THR A 267 16.54 -2.97 -4.34
N ILE A 268 16.56 -1.84 -5.07
CA ILE A 268 16.01 -1.75 -6.43
C ILE A 268 16.75 -2.67 -7.39
N GLN A 269 18.08 -2.75 -7.31
CA GLN A 269 18.85 -3.68 -8.14
C GLN A 269 18.44 -5.14 -7.90
N ALA A 270 18.14 -5.52 -6.66
CA ALA A 270 17.64 -6.85 -6.34
C ALA A 270 16.22 -7.08 -6.92
N VAL A 271 15.33 -6.09 -6.87
CA VAL A 271 14.02 -6.14 -7.54
C VAL A 271 14.19 -6.29 -9.05
N GLU A 272 15.01 -5.46 -9.70
CA GLU A 272 15.32 -5.55 -11.13
C GLU A 272 15.85 -6.95 -11.51
N THR A 273 16.81 -7.46 -10.74
CA THR A 273 17.50 -8.71 -11.07
C THR A 273 16.63 -9.94 -10.86
N HIS A 274 15.78 -9.94 -9.82
CA HIS A 274 15.06 -11.14 -9.40
C HIS A 274 13.58 -11.13 -9.76
N LEU A 275 12.98 -9.96 -9.95
CA LEU A 275 11.52 -9.80 -10.06
C LEU A 275 11.09 -9.06 -11.33
N HIS A 276 11.96 -8.37 -12.05
CA HIS A 276 11.61 -7.77 -13.34
C HIS A 276 11.93 -8.75 -14.47
N ARG A 277 10.90 -9.21 -15.19
CA ARG A 277 11.09 -10.02 -16.38
C ARG A 277 11.61 -9.14 -17.52
N PRO A 278 12.68 -9.54 -18.26
CA PRO A 278 13.11 -8.83 -19.45
C PRO A 278 11.97 -8.66 -20.47
N GLU A 279 11.76 -7.44 -20.96
CA GLU A 279 10.64 -7.07 -21.86
C GLU A 279 9.24 -7.36 -21.27
N GLY A 280 9.17 -7.58 -19.95
CA GLY A 280 7.98 -7.94 -19.22
C GLY A 280 7.69 -6.98 -18.05
N GLY A 281 6.80 -7.45 -17.19
CA GLY A 281 6.43 -6.80 -15.95
C GLY A 281 7.16 -7.33 -14.73
N VAL A 282 6.69 -6.92 -13.56
CA VAL A 282 7.32 -7.19 -12.26
C VAL A 282 6.51 -8.22 -11.47
N TYR A 283 7.17 -9.24 -10.95
CA TYR A 283 6.61 -10.23 -10.02
C TYR A 283 6.54 -9.70 -8.59
N ARG A 284 5.65 -10.24 -7.74
CA ARG A 284 5.61 -9.89 -6.30
C ARG A 284 6.90 -10.29 -5.58
N TYR A 285 7.20 -11.57 -5.62
CA TYR A 285 8.40 -12.20 -5.06
C TYR A 285 8.63 -13.57 -5.73
N LYS A 286 9.83 -14.13 -5.61
CA LYS A 286 10.31 -15.26 -6.46
C LYS A 286 9.57 -16.59 -6.30
N VAL A 287 8.93 -16.83 -5.15
CA VAL A 287 8.23 -18.09 -4.83
C VAL A 287 6.71 -17.91 -4.78
N ASP A 288 6.21 -16.88 -5.46
CA ASP A 288 4.80 -16.59 -5.55
C ASP A 288 4.08 -17.65 -6.40
N VAL A 289 3.00 -18.21 -5.85
CA VAL A 289 2.15 -19.22 -6.50
C VAL A 289 0.74 -18.71 -6.78
N TYR A 290 0.41 -17.47 -6.38
CA TYR A 290 -0.92 -16.89 -6.56
C TYR A 290 -1.21 -16.66 -8.04
N TYR A 291 -2.23 -17.35 -8.58
CA TYR A 291 -2.43 -17.50 -10.03
C TYR A 291 -1.13 -17.86 -10.78
N GLY A 292 -0.33 -18.76 -10.19
CA GLY A 292 0.95 -19.19 -10.73
C GLY A 292 2.09 -18.16 -10.61
N GLY A 293 1.88 -17.02 -9.95
CA GLY A 293 2.90 -15.98 -9.81
C GLY A 293 3.14 -15.25 -11.13
N GLY A 294 2.13 -14.52 -11.61
CA GLY A 294 2.19 -13.71 -12.83
C GLY A 294 2.87 -12.35 -12.65
N GLU A 295 2.94 -11.59 -13.72
CA GLU A 295 3.51 -10.24 -13.77
C GLU A 295 2.43 -9.21 -13.40
N TRP A 296 2.68 -8.38 -12.38
CA TRP A 296 1.69 -7.46 -11.81
C TRP A 296 1.80 -6.06 -12.41
N LEU A 297 0.68 -5.55 -12.93
CA LEU A 297 0.66 -4.24 -13.59
C LEU A 297 1.00 -3.11 -12.61
N LEU A 298 0.44 -3.16 -11.40
CA LEU A 298 0.70 -2.15 -10.37
C LEU A 298 2.17 -2.13 -9.92
N LEU A 299 2.85 -3.28 -9.87
CA LEU A 299 4.26 -3.37 -9.49
C LEU A 299 5.18 -2.90 -10.61
N THR A 300 4.83 -3.20 -11.86
CA THR A 300 5.50 -2.65 -13.03
C THR A 300 5.38 -1.13 -13.06
N ALA A 301 4.20 -0.60 -12.75
CA ALA A 301 3.97 0.83 -12.65
C ALA A 301 4.76 1.46 -11.50
N TRP A 302 4.86 0.78 -10.35
CA TRP A 302 5.63 1.25 -9.20
C TRP A 302 7.13 1.35 -9.49
N LEU A 303 7.71 0.35 -10.14
CA LEU A 303 9.11 0.39 -10.58
C LEU A 303 9.32 1.50 -11.62
N GLY A 304 8.37 1.67 -12.54
CA GLY A 304 8.36 2.78 -13.48
C GLY A 304 8.33 4.14 -12.79
N TRP A 305 7.54 4.27 -11.71
CA TRP A 305 7.42 5.51 -10.95
C TRP A 305 8.75 5.86 -10.30
N TYR A 306 9.41 4.88 -9.68
CA TYR A 306 10.77 5.04 -9.15
C TYR A 306 11.76 5.50 -10.23
N TYR A 307 11.69 4.90 -11.44
CA TYR A 307 12.54 5.34 -12.55
C TYR A 307 12.25 6.76 -13.02
N ALA A 308 10.98 7.15 -13.09
CA ALA A 308 10.58 8.48 -13.51
C ALA A 308 11.18 9.55 -12.58
N ILE A 309 11.02 9.38 -11.27
CA ILE A 309 11.50 10.35 -10.28
C ILE A 309 13.03 10.32 -10.08
N THR A 310 13.70 9.24 -10.47
CA THR A 310 15.17 9.14 -10.47
C THR A 310 15.81 9.52 -11.81
N GLY A 311 15.03 10.06 -12.76
CA GLY A 311 15.51 10.52 -14.07
C GLY A 311 15.85 9.41 -15.06
N LYS A 312 15.49 8.15 -14.78
CA LYS A 312 15.68 7.01 -15.70
C LYS A 312 14.48 6.89 -16.65
N ILE A 313 14.17 7.96 -17.39
CA ILE A 313 12.91 8.12 -18.12
C ILE A 313 12.69 7.06 -19.19
N GLU A 314 13.73 6.64 -19.90
CA GLU A 314 13.62 5.63 -20.95
C GLU A 314 13.15 4.27 -20.38
N LYS A 315 13.59 3.94 -19.15
CA LYS A 315 13.12 2.76 -18.45
C LYS A 315 11.65 2.92 -18.01
N ALA A 316 11.29 4.08 -17.45
CA ALA A 316 9.91 4.37 -17.04
C ALA A 316 8.93 4.28 -18.22
N GLU A 317 9.31 4.84 -19.38
CA GLU A 317 8.55 4.80 -20.63
C GLU A 317 8.38 3.36 -21.14
N SER A 318 9.41 2.54 -21.04
CA SER A 318 9.35 1.13 -21.44
C SER A 318 8.36 0.34 -20.57
N LEU A 319 8.34 0.58 -19.26
CA LEU A 319 7.37 -0.04 -18.35
C LEU A 319 5.95 0.47 -18.58
N ARG A 320 5.77 1.78 -18.86
CA ARG A 320 4.47 2.35 -19.25
C ARG A 320 3.94 1.67 -20.52
N ALA A 321 4.79 1.56 -21.54
CA ALA A 321 4.44 0.94 -22.82
C ALA A 321 4.05 -0.54 -22.63
N TRP A 322 4.76 -1.28 -21.78
CA TRP A 322 4.39 -2.65 -21.45
C TRP A 322 3.00 -2.73 -20.79
N ILE A 323 2.68 -1.86 -19.82
CA ILE A 323 1.35 -1.82 -19.20
C ILE A 323 0.27 -1.53 -20.23
N GLU A 324 0.52 -0.59 -21.14
CA GLU A 324 -0.41 -0.22 -22.22
C GLU A 324 -0.72 -1.40 -23.15
N THR A 325 0.23 -2.32 -23.38
CA THR A 325 -0.03 -3.52 -24.19
C THR A 325 -0.81 -4.61 -23.45
N GLN A 326 -0.98 -4.51 -22.13
CA GLN A 326 -1.78 -5.44 -21.33
C GLN A 326 -3.26 -5.03 -21.20
N ALA A 327 -3.64 -3.83 -21.64
CA ALA A 327 -5.00 -3.35 -21.56
C ALA A 327 -5.93 -4.17 -22.49
N ASP A 328 -7.13 -4.52 -22.00
CA ASP A 328 -8.14 -5.16 -22.84
C ASP A 328 -8.78 -4.17 -23.84
N GLY A 329 -9.70 -4.64 -24.69
CA GLY A 329 -10.38 -3.81 -25.69
C GLY A 329 -11.22 -2.66 -25.10
N ASP A 330 -11.60 -2.75 -23.83
CA ASP A 330 -12.32 -1.70 -23.09
C ASP A 330 -11.37 -0.81 -22.26
N GLY A 331 -10.07 -1.04 -22.38
CA GLY A 331 -9.02 -0.33 -21.66
C GLY A 331 -8.90 -0.73 -20.18
N ARG A 332 -9.37 -1.92 -19.78
CA ARG A 332 -9.23 -2.43 -18.40
C ARG A 332 -7.84 -2.97 -18.16
N LEU A 333 -7.31 -2.71 -16.97
CA LEU A 333 -6.05 -3.26 -16.47
C LEU A 333 -6.34 -4.29 -15.37
N ALA A 334 -5.82 -5.50 -15.55
CA ALA A 334 -5.97 -6.58 -14.59
C ALA A 334 -5.03 -6.42 -13.39
N GLU A 335 -5.22 -7.25 -12.36
CA GLU A 335 -4.29 -7.38 -11.23
C GLU A 335 -2.91 -7.90 -11.68
N GLN A 336 -2.90 -8.95 -12.49
CA GLN A 336 -1.70 -9.57 -13.06
C GLN A 336 -1.98 -10.16 -14.44
N VAL A 337 -0.91 -10.41 -15.20
CA VAL A 337 -0.96 -11.21 -16.43
C VAL A 337 -0.22 -12.53 -16.24
N SER A 338 -0.75 -13.58 -16.86
CA SER A 338 -0.29 -14.96 -16.65
C SER A 338 0.39 -15.56 -17.90
N GLY A 339 0.90 -14.71 -18.79
CA GLY A 339 1.68 -15.16 -19.96
C GLY A 339 3.03 -15.78 -19.57
N HIS A 340 3.63 -15.31 -18.47
CA HIS A 340 4.89 -15.82 -17.93
C HIS A 340 4.81 -15.96 -16.41
N THR A 341 4.40 -17.13 -15.95
CA THR A 341 4.19 -17.44 -14.52
C THR A 341 5.41 -18.13 -13.89
N LEU A 342 5.71 -17.82 -12.63
CA LEU A 342 6.80 -18.44 -11.86
C LEU A 342 6.53 -19.92 -11.50
N ALA A 343 5.26 -20.26 -11.27
CA ALA A 343 4.80 -21.59 -10.87
C ALA A 343 3.53 -21.98 -11.66
N PRO A 344 3.63 -22.26 -12.97
CA PRO A 344 2.48 -22.48 -13.86
C PRO A 344 1.49 -23.55 -13.37
N GLU A 345 1.98 -24.58 -12.69
CA GLU A 345 1.18 -25.67 -12.11
C GLU A 345 0.17 -25.19 -11.06
N HIS A 346 0.38 -24.00 -10.48
CA HIS A 346 -0.53 -23.40 -9.52
C HIS A 346 -1.61 -22.50 -10.16
N PHE A 347 -1.53 -22.19 -11.47
CA PHE A 347 -2.52 -21.32 -12.12
C PHE A 347 -3.94 -21.90 -12.11
N GLU A 348 -4.12 -23.12 -12.63
CA GLU A 348 -5.44 -23.75 -12.73
C GLU A 348 -6.15 -23.91 -11.37
N PRO A 349 -5.48 -24.33 -10.28
CA PRO A 349 -6.08 -24.36 -8.95
C PRO A 349 -6.70 -23.02 -8.52
N TRP A 350 -6.02 -21.91 -8.74
CA TRP A 350 -6.54 -20.57 -8.40
C TRP A 350 -7.72 -20.18 -9.28
N GLN A 351 -7.62 -20.43 -10.58
CA GLN A 351 -8.70 -20.15 -11.52
C GLN A 351 -9.98 -20.94 -11.19
N LYS A 352 -9.85 -22.21 -10.80
CA LYS A 352 -10.99 -23.03 -10.35
C LYS A 352 -11.59 -22.53 -9.03
N LYS A 353 -10.75 -22.01 -8.13
CA LYS A 353 -11.16 -21.54 -6.81
C LYS A 353 -11.91 -20.19 -6.86
N TRP A 354 -11.36 -19.22 -7.59
CA TRP A 354 -11.81 -17.82 -7.52
C TRP A 354 -12.22 -17.23 -8.88
N GLY A 355 -12.17 -18.01 -9.95
CA GLY A 355 -12.46 -17.54 -11.30
C GLY A 355 -11.23 -16.87 -11.95
N PRO A 356 -11.40 -16.16 -13.07
CA PRO A 356 -10.30 -15.45 -13.73
C PRO A 356 -9.67 -14.39 -12.82
N VAL A 357 -8.44 -13.99 -13.14
CA VAL A 357 -7.74 -12.88 -12.47
C VAL A 357 -8.62 -11.62 -12.45
N ALA A 358 -8.60 -10.88 -11.35
CA ALA A 358 -9.39 -9.67 -11.18
C ALA A 358 -9.10 -8.65 -12.30
N SER A 359 -10.16 -8.23 -13.01
CA SER A 359 -10.10 -7.21 -14.07
C SER A 359 -11.45 -6.48 -14.24
N PRO A 360 -11.50 -5.14 -14.11
CA PRO A 360 -10.37 -4.27 -13.81
C PRO A 360 -9.95 -4.39 -12.33
N LEU A 361 -8.68 -4.16 -12.02
CA LEU A 361 -8.22 -3.83 -10.67
C LEU A 361 -8.00 -2.31 -10.59
N LEU A 362 -8.73 -1.62 -9.72
CA LEU A 362 -8.64 -0.16 -9.63
C LEU A 362 -7.23 0.32 -9.22
N TRP A 363 -6.53 -0.45 -8.39
CA TRP A 363 -5.15 -0.13 -8.01
C TRP A 363 -4.19 -0.18 -9.22
N SER A 364 -4.36 -1.11 -10.17
CA SER A 364 -3.57 -1.13 -11.42
C SER A 364 -3.80 0.14 -12.25
N HIS A 365 -5.05 0.61 -12.34
CA HIS A 365 -5.38 1.86 -13.02
C HIS A 365 -4.77 3.09 -12.31
N ALA A 366 -4.84 3.13 -10.98
CA ALA A 366 -4.25 4.19 -10.19
C ALA A 366 -2.74 4.29 -10.37
N MET A 367 -2.03 3.15 -10.27
CA MET A 367 -0.58 3.14 -10.44
C MET A 367 -0.16 3.49 -11.87
N TYR A 368 -0.95 3.13 -12.88
CA TYR A 368 -0.72 3.58 -14.26
C TYR A 368 -0.81 5.11 -14.39
N ILE A 369 -1.84 5.74 -13.79
CA ILE A 369 -1.98 7.20 -13.77
C ILE A 369 -0.79 7.86 -13.07
N ILE A 370 -0.38 7.35 -11.90
CA ILE A 370 0.77 7.85 -11.15
C ILE A 370 2.04 7.82 -12.01
N LEU A 371 2.31 6.69 -12.67
CA LEU A 371 3.45 6.55 -13.57
C LEU A 371 3.40 7.56 -14.72
N VAL A 372 2.25 7.67 -15.39
CA VAL A 372 2.08 8.58 -16.53
C VAL A 372 2.33 10.03 -16.11
N ASN A 373 1.81 10.44 -14.95
CA ASN A 373 2.00 11.79 -14.42
C ASN A 373 3.46 12.03 -14.03
N ALA A 374 4.10 11.08 -13.33
CA ALA A 374 5.51 11.21 -12.96
C ALA A 374 6.44 11.34 -14.18
N ILE A 375 6.14 10.64 -15.28
CA ILE A 375 6.88 10.80 -16.55
C ILE A 375 6.66 12.20 -17.16
N GLN A 376 5.45 12.75 -17.05
CA GLN A 376 5.14 14.08 -17.57
C GLN A 376 5.80 15.18 -16.74
N ASP A 377 5.74 15.08 -15.42
CA ASP A 377 6.33 16.05 -14.48
C ASP A 377 7.85 16.15 -14.62
N HIS A 378 8.53 15.05 -15.00
CA HIS A 378 9.96 15.12 -15.28
C HIS A 378 10.30 15.84 -16.59
N ARG A 379 9.34 15.96 -17.52
CA ARG A 379 9.52 16.63 -18.81
C ARG A 379 9.20 18.12 -18.77
N SER A 380 8.40 18.56 -17.81
CA SER A 380 8.11 19.98 -17.54
C SER A 380 9.24 20.64 -16.77
#